data_AF-A0A382Z7T6-F1
#
_entry.id   AF-A0A382Z7T6-F1
#
_cell.length_a   1.000
_cell.length_b   1.000
_cell.length_c   1.000
_cell.angle_alpha   90.00
_cell.angle_beta   90.00
_cell.angle_gamma   90.00
#
_symmetry.space_group_name_H-M   'P 1'
#
loop_
_entity.id
_entity.type
_entity.pdbx_description
1 polymer ?
#
loop_
_entity_poly.entity_id
_entity_poly.type
_entity_poly.pdbx_seq_one_letter_code
_entity_poly.pdbx_strand_id
1 'polypeptide(L)'
;MREKTGIVLWFVIFAFVGLIVVEWGADYSGPGQEDVGDVVGVVNGETITVKDFQGALRQLARQTPQDQRPDQGQLVSQIWDGYIRDILLSQEIERLGIEVTDKELAFYTRNNPPPAVQA
;
A
#
# COMPACT_ATOMS: atom_id res chain seq x y z
N MET A 1 -12.52 41.18 41.76
CA MET A 1 -11.56 40.73 40.72
C MET A 1 -11.10 39.27 40.91
N ARG A 2 -11.06 38.69 42.11
CA ARG A 2 -10.69 37.26 42.34
C ARG A 2 -11.79 36.25 42.01
N GLU A 3 -13.04 36.71 41.94
CA GLU A 3 -14.22 35.85 41.73
C GLU A 3 -14.37 35.39 40.27
N LYS A 4 -13.84 36.17 39.30
CA LYS A 4 -13.89 35.82 37.88
C LYS A 4 -12.77 34.90 37.43
N THR A 5 -11.64 34.85 38.15
CA THR A 5 -10.50 33.99 37.81
C THR A 5 -10.83 32.50 37.98
N GLY A 6 -11.63 32.14 38.99
CA GLY A 6 -12.06 30.75 39.21
C GLY A 6 -12.95 30.22 38.08
N ILE A 7 -13.83 31.07 37.54
CA ILE A 7 -14.68 30.74 36.39
C ILE A 7 -13.86 30.58 35.12
N VAL A 8 -12.86 31.43 34.88
CA VAL A 8 -11.97 31.31 33.73
C VAL A 8 -11.16 30.01 33.81
N LEU A 9 -10.68 29.63 35.00
CA LEU A 9 -9.94 28.39 35.19
C LEU A 9 -10.80 27.15 34.87
N TRP A 10 -12.04 27.12 35.33
CA TRP A 10 -12.98 26.04 35.02
C TRP A 10 -13.30 25.96 33.52
N PHE A 11 -13.48 27.11 32.86
CA PHE A 11 -13.67 27.15 31.41
C PHE A 11 -12.47 26.56 30.66
N VAL A 12 -11.25 26.91 31.05
CA VAL A 12 -10.02 26.39 30.44
C VAL A 12 -9.90 24.88 30.64
N ILE A 13 -10.22 24.37 31.83
CA ILE A 13 -10.21 22.93 32.12
C ILE A 13 -11.19 22.18 31.21
N PHE A 14 -12.43 22.66 31.07
CA PHE A 14 -13.39 22.03 30.17
C PHE A 14 -13.00 22.15 28.69
N ALA A 15 -12.39 23.26 28.28
CA ALA A 15 -11.86 23.41 26.93
C ALA A 15 -10.73 22.41 26.65
N PHE A 16 -9.84 22.17 27.62
CA PHE A 16 -8.75 21.22 27.48
C PHE A 16 -9.24 19.77 27.41
N VAL A 17 -10.17 19.38 28.29
CA VAL A 17 -10.80 18.06 28.27
C VAL A 17 -11.61 17.86 26.99
N GLY A 18 -12.35 18.88 26.54
CA GLY A 18 -13.09 18.85 25.29
C GLY A 18 -12.18 18.67 24.08
N LEU A 19 -11.03 19.37 24.02
CA LEU A 19 -10.05 19.21 22.96
C LEU A 19 -9.47 17.79 22.91
N ILE A 20 -9.13 17.20 24.06
CA ILE A 20 -8.65 15.81 24.12
C ILE A 20 -9.73 14.86 23.59
N VAL A 21 -10.99 15.00 24.02
CA VAL A 21 -12.06 14.12 23.52
C VAL A 21 -12.31 14.30 22.02
N VAL A 22 -12.19 15.53 21.50
CA VAL A 22 -12.31 15.82 20.06
C VAL A 22 -11.13 15.23 19.29
N GLU A 23 -9.90 15.33 19.79
CA GLU A 23 -8.70 14.79 19.14
C GLU A 23 -8.77 13.26 19.03
N TRP A 24 -9.13 12.56 20.12
CA TRP A 24 -9.26 11.10 20.11
C TRP A 24 -10.54 10.61 19.39
N GLY A 25 -11.60 11.42 19.39
CA GLY A 25 -12.88 11.10 18.74
C GLY A 25 -12.90 11.38 17.24
N ALA A 26 -12.23 12.45 16.78
CA ALA A 26 -12.12 12.79 15.36
C ALA A 26 -11.20 11.84 14.61
N ASP A 27 -10.15 11.33 15.26
CA ASP A 27 -9.21 10.37 14.66
C ASP A 27 -9.84 8.98 14.47
N TYR A 28 -10.87 8.63 15.25
CA TYR A 28 -11.52 7.32 15.20
C TYR A 28 -12.82 7.26 14.37
N SER A 29 -13.38 8.41 13.96
CA SER A 29 -14.75 8.48 13.39
C SER A 29 -14.84 8.95 11.93
N GLY A 30 -13.73 8.99 11.19
CA GLY A 30 -13.75 9.26 9.75
C GLY A 30 -14.00 7.99 8.92
N PRO A 31 -15.15 7.83 8.25
CA PRO A 31 -15.26 6.83 7.19
C PRO A 31 -14.56 7.39 5.95
N GLY A 32 -13.41 6.82 5.60
CA GLY A 32 -12.73 7.10 4.33
C GLY A 32 -11.61 8.13 4.40
N GLN A 33 -10.69 7.99 5.35
CA GLN A 33 -9.30 8.32 5.04
C GLN A 33 -8.74 7.18 4.18
N GLU A 34 -9.18 7.10 2.92
CA GLU A 34 -8.28 6.59 1.89
C GLU A 34 -7.07 7.50 1.97
N ASP A 35 -5.94 6.92 2.36
CA ASP A 35 -4.65 7.60 2.42
C ASP A 35 -4.34 8.25 1.06
N VAL A 36 -4.77 9.49 0.85
CA VAL A 36 -4.38 10.30 -0.31
C VAL A 36 -2.85 10.53 -0.33
N GLY A 37 -2.17 10.23 0.79
CA GLY A 37 -0.70 10.19 0.89
C GLY A 37 -0.05 8.82 0.64
N ASP A 38 -0.81 7.73 0.51
CA ASP A 38 -0.29 6.36 0.30
C ASP A 38 -0.58 5.85 -1.13
N VAL A 39 -0.91 6.72 -2.08
CA VAL A 39 -1.11 6.35 -3.49
C VAL A 39 0.03 6.88 -4.37
N VAL A 40 0.71 5.98 -5.08
CA VAL A 40 1.75 6.33 -6.07
C VAL A 40 1.13 6.67 -7.41
N GLY A 41 0.05 5.96 -7.77
CA GLY A 41 -0.69 6.21 -9.00
C GLY A 41 -1.78 5.18 -9.25
N VAL A 42 -2.52 5.39 -10.33
CA VAL A 42 -3.64 4.53 -10.74
C VAL A 42 -3.44 4.12 -12.20
N VAL A 43 -3.57 2.83 -12.49
CA VAL A 43 -3.44 2.26 -13.85
C VAL A 43 -4.73 1.53 -14.18
N ASN A 44 -5.51 2.04 -15.15
CA ASN A 44 -6.80 1.45 -15.55
C ASN A 44 -7.75 1.14 -14.37
N GLY A 45 -7.78 2.02 -13.36
CA GLY A 45 -8.63 1.85 -12.17
C GLY A 45 -8.00 1.00 -11.06
N GLU A 46 -6.85 0.37 -11.29
CA GLU A 46 -6.08 -0.34 -10.26
C GLU A 46 -5.15 0.66 -9.55
N THR A 47 -5.28 0.75 -8.23
CA THR A 47 -4.50 1.68 -7.39
C THR A 47 -3.22 1.04 -6.91
N ILE A 48 -2.09 1.71 -7.14
CA ILE A 48 -0.77 1.29 -6.65
C ILE A 48 -0.43 2.11 -5.41
N THR A 49 -0.28 1.43 -4.26
CA THR A 49 0.04 2.09 -3.00
C THR A 49 1.54 2.40 -2.86
N VAL A 50 1.89 3.41 -2.07
CA VAL A 50 3.28 3.77 -1.76
C VAL A 50 3.95 2.64 -1.01
N LYS A 51 3.24 2.00 -0.08
CA LYS A 51 3.72 0.81 0.63
C LYS A 51 4.16 -0.31 -0.32
N ASP A 52 3.32 -0.68 -1.28
CA ASP A 52 3.60 -1.78 -2.22
C ASP A 52 4.76 -1.42 -3.15
N PHE A 53 4.73 -0.22 -3.70
CA PHE A 53 5.78 0.28 -4.59
C PHE A 53 7.14 0.33 -3.91
N GLN A 54 7.21 0.83 -2.67
CA GLN A 54 8.43 0.80 -1.89
C GLN A 54 8.86 -0.62 -1.51
N GLY A 55 7.92 -1.53 -1.30
CA GLY A 55 8.18 -2.96 -1.11
C GLY A 55 8.93 -3.56 -2.30
N ALA A 56 8.41 -3.33 -3.50
CA ALA A 56 9.02 -3.78 -4.75
C ALA A 56 10.42 -3.18 -4.97
N LEU A 57 10.59 -1.88 -4.73
CA LEU A 57 11.91 -1.22 -4.79
C LEU A 57 12.92 -1.85 -3.84
N ARG A 58 12.54 -2.10 -2.58
CA ARG A 58 13.42 -2.75 -1.59
C ARG A 58 13.77 -4.17 -1.99
N GLN A 59 12.83 -4.92 -2.55
CA GLN A 59 13.06 -6.28 -3.03
C GLN A 59 14.06 -6.29 -4.17
N LEU A 60 13.87 -5.43 -5.18
CA LEU A 60 14.78 -5.34 -6.32
C LEU A 60 16.18 -4.90 -5.88
N ALA A 61 16.28 -3.89 -5.01
CA ALA A 61 17.55 -3.42 -4.46
C ALA A 61 18.32 -4.49 -3.66
N ARG A 62 17.62 -5.46 -3.05
CA ARG A 62 18.24 -6.62 -2.37
C ARG A 62 18.75 -7.67 -3.36
N GLN A 63 18.11 -7.81 -4.51
CA GLN A 63 18.50 -8.76 -5.55
C GLN A 63 19.65 -8.23 -6.41
N THR A 64 19.80 -6.90 -6.52
CA THR A 64 20.88 -6.28 -7.29
C THR A 64 22.17 -6.13 -6.46
N PRO A 65 23.31 -6.70 -6.92
CA PRO A 65 24.62 -6.50 -6.30
C PRO A 65 24.97 -5.01 -6.20
N GLN A 66 25.61 -4.60 -5.11
CA GLN A 66 25.88 -3.19 -4.82
C GLN A 66 26.69 -2.50 -5.92
N ASP A 67 27.54 -3.25 -6.61
CA ASP A 67 28.46 -2.78 -7.65
C ASP A 67 27.76 -2.53 -9.00
N GLN A 68 26.52 -3.00 -9.15
CA GLN A 68 25.71 -2.91 -10.38
C GLN A 68 24.38 -2.18 -10.13
N ARG A 69 24.22 -1.49 -9.00
CA ARG A 69 22.97 -0.82 -8.67
C ARG A 69 22.72 0.32 -9.67
N PRO A 70 21.59 0.28 -10.40
CA PRO A 70 21.17 1.40 -11.24
C PRO A 70 20.94 2.65 -10.41
N ASP A 71 20.96 3.80 -11.06
CA ASP A 71 20.49 5.04 -10.43
C ASP A 71 19.05 4.88 -9.94
N GLN A 72 18.74 5.53 -8.82
CA GLN A 72 17.45 5.41 -8.17
C GLN A 72 16.27 5.71 -9.12
N GLY A 73 16.42 6.69 -10.03
CA GLY A 73 15.40 7.02 -11.02
C GLY A 73 15.15 5.91 -12.05
N GLN A 74 16.20 5.18 -12.45
CA GLN A 74 16.07 4.03 -13.36
C GLN A 74 15.36 2.88 -12.67
N LEU A 75 15.68 2.64 -11.39
CA LEU A 75 15.04 1.61 -10.58
C LEU A 75 13.54 1.89 -10.40
N VAL A 76 13.18 3.14 -10.11
CA VAL A 76 11.79 3.59 -10.01
C VAL A 76 11.04 3.37 -11.32
N SER A 77 11.64 3.77 -12.45
CA SER A 77 11.03 3.59 -13.77
C SER A 77 10.81 2.10 -14.10
N GLN A 78 11.81 1.25 -13.81
CA GLN A 78 11.70 -0.18 -14.04
C GLN A 78 10.57 -0.83 -13.23
N ILE A 79 10.43 -0.46 -11.95
CA ILE A 79 9.34 -0.98 -11.10
C ILE A 79 7.99 -0.46 -11.61
N TRP A 80 7.90 0.82 -11.96
CA TRP A 80 6.68 1.42 -12.48
C TRP A 80 6.20 0.76 -13.77
N ASP A 81 7.10 0.57 -14.74
CA ASP A 81 6.80 -0.10 -16.00
C ASP A 81 6.39 -1.57 -15.79
N GLY A 82 6.99 -2.24 -14.79
CA GLY A 82 6.60 -3.56 -14.35
C GLY A 82 5.15 -3.61 -13.86
N TYR A 83 4.77 -2.70 -12.97
CA TYR A 83 3.39 -2.59 -12.49
C TYR A 83 2.40 -2.34 -13.63
N ILE A 84 2.69 -1.39 -14.52
CA ILE A 84 1.83 -1.12 -15.68
C ILE A 84 1.63 -2.41 -16.48
N ARG A 85 2.72 -3.11 -16.81
CA ARG A 85 2.66 -4.32 -17.61
C ARG A 85 1.85 -5.43 -16.94
N ASP A 86 2.08 -5.66 -15.65
CA ASP A 86 1.41 -6.74 -14.90
C ASP A 86 -0.09 -6.47 -14.74
N ILE A 87 -0.47 -5.21 -14.49
CA ILE A 87 -1.87 -4.80 -14.40
C ILE A 87 -2.57 -4.97 -15.76
N LEU A 88 -1.94 -4.49 -16.85
CA LEU A 88 -2.52 -4.63 -18.19
C LEU A 88 -2.64 -6.09 -18.63
N LEU A 89 -1.63 -6.92 -18.35
CA LEU A 89 -1.68 -8.35 -18.64
C LEU A 89 -2.78 -9.04 -17.85
N SER A 90 -2.90 -8.74 -16.56
CA SER A 90 -3.92 -9.36 -15.69
C SER A 90 -5.32 -8.99 -16.16
N GLN A 91 -5.56 -7.72 -16.48
CA GLN A 91 -6.83 -7.24 -17.02
C GLN A 91 -7.16 -7.91 -18.37
N GLU A 92 -6.16 -8.08 -19.24
CA GLU A 92 -6.34 -8.73 -20.53
C GLU A 92 -6.62 -10.23 -20.40
N ILE A 93 -5.94 -10.93 -19.49
CA ILE A 93 -6.19 -12.34 -19.17
C ILE A 93 -7.63 -12.54 -18.68
N GLU A 94 -8.08 -11.68 -17.77
CA GLU A 94 -9.45 -11.69 -17.25
C GLU A 94 -10.47 -11.38 -18.35
N ARG A 95 -10.20 -10.36 -19.18
CA ARG A 95 -11.03 -9.99 -20.34
C ARG A 95 -11.17 -11.14 -21.34
N LEU A 96 -10.11 -11.93 -21.52
CA LEU A 96 -10.10 -13.10 -22.41
C LEU A 96 -10.70 -14.35 -21.75
N GLY A 97 -11.03 -14.30 -20.46
CA GLY A 97 -11.57 -15.43 -19.70
C GLY A 97 -10.58 -16.59 -19.58
N ILE A 98 -9.27 -16.28 -19.55
CA ILE A 98 -8.23 -17.30 -19.41
C ILE A 98 -8.17 -17.71 -17.93
N GLU A 99 -8.68 -18.90 -17.62
CA GLU A 99 -8.64 -19.48 -16.29
C GLU A 99 -7.69 -20.68 -16.26
N VAL A 100 -6.99 -20.86 -15.14
CA VAL A 100 -6.13 -22.05 -14.92
C VAL A 100 -6.96 -23.13 -14.24
N THR A 101 -7.13 -24.27 -14.91
CA THR A 101 -7.89 -25.38 -14.31
C THR A 101 -7.06 -26.19 -13.32
N ASP A 102 -7.71 -26.79 -12.32
CA ASP A 102 -7.04 -27.68 -11.34
C ASP A 102 -6.25 -28.81 -12.01
N LYS A 103 -6.73 -29.31 -13.15
CA LYS A 103 -6.08 -30.37 -13.92
C LYS A 103 -4.80 -29.89 -14.57
N GLU A 104 -4.80 -28.70 -15.17
CA GLU A 104 -3.61 -28.10 -15.76
C GLU A 104 -2.60 -27.73 -14.68
N LEU A 105 -3.05 -27.20 -13.55
CA LEU A 105 -2.21 -26.91 -12.40
C LEU A 105 -1.54 -28.19 -11.89
N ALA A 106 -2.32 -29.24 -11.62
CA ALA A 106 -1.78 -30.53 -11.15
C ALA A 106 -0.83 -31.18 -12.16
N PHE A 107 -1.13 -31.08 -13.46
CA PHE A 107 -0.27 -31.56 -14.54
C PHE A 107 1.07 -30.80 -14.55
N TYR A 108 1.03 -29.47 -14.50
CA TYR A 108 2.23 -28.65 -14.51
C TYR A 108 3.07 -28.87 -13.24
N THR A 109 2.46 -28.89 -12.06
CA THR A 109 3.16 -29.14 -10.80
C THR A 109 3.82 -30.51 -10.74
N ARG A 110 3.23 -31.55 -11.35
CA ARG A 110 3.85 -32.88 -11.41
C ARG A 110 5.03 -32.94 -12.39
N ASN A 111 4.92 -32.25 -13.51
CA ASN A 111 5.91 -32.34 -14.59
C ASN A 111 7.07 -31.33 -14.42
N ASN A 112 6.82 -30.22 -13.73
CA ASN A 112 7.82 -29.21 -13.42
C ASN A 112 7.55 -28.64 -12.02
N PRO A 113 7.87 -29.41 -10.95
CA PRO A 113 7.54 -29.02 -9.59
C PRO A 113 8.25 -27.72 -9.21
N PRO A 114 7.52 -26.68 -8.76
CA PRO A 114 8.14 -25.45 -8.31
C PRO A 114 8.98 -25.68 -7.04
N PRO A 115 10.03 -24.88 -6.79
CA PRO A 115 10.95 -25.09 -5.66
C PRO A 115 10.28 -25.23 -4.30
N ALA A 116 9.13 -24.58 -4.11
CA ALA A 116 8.35 -24.63 -2.87
C ALA A 116 7.76 -26.01 -2.52
N VAL A 117 7.65 -26.94 -3.48
CA VAL A 117 7.04 -28.27 -3.30
C VAL A 117 7.99 -29.44 -3.59
N GLN A 118 9.29 -29.18 -3.76
CA GLN A 118 10.31 -30.20 -4.08
C GLN A 118 10.79 -31.02 -2.86
N ALA A 119 9.93 -31.27 -1.88
CA ALA A 119 10.29 -31.96 -0.63
C ALA A 119 10.72 -33.42 -0.84
#